data_AF-A0A352NEV7-F1
#
_entry.id   AF-A0A352NEV7-F1
#
_cell.length_a   1.000
_cell.length_b   1.000
_cell.length_c   1.000
_cell.angle_alpha   90.00
_cell.angle_beta   90.00
_cell.angle_gamma   90.00
#
_symmetry.space_group_name_H-M   'P 1'
#
loop_
_entity.id
_entity.type
_entity.pdbx_description
1 polymer ?
#
loop_
_entity_poly.entity_id
_entity_poly.type
_entity_poly.pdbx_seq_one_letter_code
_entity_poly.pdbx_strand_id
1 'polypeptide(L)' 'MKFIAIVGTNASFSYNRKLLWYMKKHFVDEAEIEIIEIAGLP' A
#
# COMPACT_ATOMS: atom_id res chain seq x y z
N MET A 1 4.64 -6.83 -13.37
CA MET A 1 4.01 -7.86 -12.50
C MET A 1 2.88 -7.22 -11.70
N LYS A 2 1.91 -7.99 -11.17
CA LYS A 2 0.82 -7.44 -10.32
C LYS A 2 1.06 -7.79 -8.86
N PHE A 3 0.97 -6.81 -7.97
CA PHE A 3 1.15 -6.97 -6.52
C PHE A 3 -0.01 -6.35 -5.74
N ILE A 4 -0.36 -7.00 -4.64
CA ILE A 4 -1.25 -6.45 -3.62
C ILE A 4 -0.40 -6.06 -2.41
N ALA A 5 -0.46 -4.78 -2.05
CA ALA A 5 0.23 -4.22 -0.89
C ALA A 5 -0.80 -3.98 0.23
N ILE A 6 -0.60 -4.63 1.38
CA ILE A 6 -1.55 -4.54 2.50
C ILE A 6 -1.00 -3.58 3.57
N VAL A 7 -1.75 -2.52 3.87
CA VAL A 7 -1.48 -1.69 5.05
C VAL A 7 -2.00 -2.41 6.27
N GLY A 8 -1.11 -3.09 7.00
CA GLY A 8 -1.46 -3.93 8.15
C GLY A 8 -1.71 -3.20 9.48
N THR A 9 -2.10 -1.94 9.47
CA THR A 9 -2.35 -1.17 10.70
C THR A 9 -3.51 -0.19 10.58
N ASN A 10 -4.32 -0.12 11.64
CA ASN A 10 -5.41 0.85 11.81
C ASN A 10 -4.95 2.17 12.42
N ALA A 11 -3.65 2.34 12.69
CA ALA A 11 -3.13 3.61 13.15
C ALA A 11 -3.38 4.71 12.11
N SER A 12 -3.88 5.86 12.58
CA SER A 12 -4.14 7.05 11.75
C SER A 12 -2.89 7.52 11.02
N PHE A 13 -1.72 7.34 11.63
CA PHE A 13 -0.42 7.59 11.01
C PHE A 13 0.41 6.30 10.89
N SER A 14 1.00 6.07 9.72
CA SER A 14 1.88 4.93 9.46
C SER A 14 2.94 5.28 8.42
N TYR A 15 4.21 5.10 8.77
CA TYR A 15 5.32 5.23 7.83
C TYR A 15 5.27 4.14 6.76
N ASN A 16 4.83 2.93 7.11
CA ASN A 16 4.67 1.84 6.15
C ASN A 16 3.58 2.16 5.12
N ARG A 17 2.47 2.80 5.52
CA ARG A 17 1.46 3.31 4.57
C ARG A 17 2.09 4.28 3.57
N LYS A 18 2.85 5.26 4.05
CA LYS A 18 3.57 6.22 3.17
C LYS A 18 4.54 5.53 2.23
N LEU A 19 5.29 4.53 2.72
CA LEU A 19 6.22 3.75 1.92
C LEU A 19 5.50 3.01 0.79
N LEU A 20 4.39 2.33 1.07
CA LEU A 20 3.62 1.60 0.05
C LEU A 20 3.10 2.53 -1.04
N TRP A 21 2.59 3.72 -0.67
CA TRP A 21 2.16 4.74 -1.64
C TRP A 21 3.32 5.28 -2.49
N TYR A 22 4.49 5.47 -1.87
CA TYR A 22 5.71 5.82 -2.60
C TYR A 22 6.09 4.74 -3.60
N MET A 23 6.13 3.46 -3.19
CA MET A 23 6.48 2.34 -4.06
C MET A 23 5.52 2.20 -5.24
N LYS A 24 4.21 2.33 -4.99
CA LYS A 24 3.19 2.33 -6.06
C LYS A 24 3.45 3.40 -7.12
N LYS A 25 3.86 4.61 -6.70
CA LYS A 25 4.18 5.69 -7.64
C LYS A 25 5.52 5.48 -8.34
N HIS A 26 6.53 5.06 -7.60
CA HIS A 26 7.91 4.99 -8.07
C HIS A 26 8.11 3.86 -9.08
N PHE A 27 7.46 2.71 -8.87
CA PHE A 27 7.64 1.51 -9.70
C PHE A 27 6.50 1.31 -10.71
N VAL A 28 5.81 2.38 -11.14
CA VAL A 28 4.65 2.30 -12.03
C VAL A 28 4.96 1.66 -13.39
N ASP A 29 6.19 1.85 -13.89
CA ASP A 29 6.64 1.29 -15.17
C ASP A 29 7.08 -0.18 -15.06
N GLU A 30 7.24 -0.69 -13.84
CA GLU A 30 7.79 -2.02 -13.55
C GLU A 30 6.71 -2.97 -12.98
N ALA A 31 5.77 -2.42 -12.19
CA ALA A 31 4.75 -3.18 -11.51
C ALA A 31 3.45 -2.41 -11.29
N GLU A 32 2.34 -3.14 -11.41
CA GLU A 32 1.02 -2.70 -10.99
C GLU A 32 0.85 -3.04 -9.50
N ILE A 33 0.72 -2.02 -8.66
CA ILE A 33 0.58 -2.17 -7.21
C ILE A 33 -0.79 -1.64 -6.79
N GLU A 34 -1.64 -2.54 -6.30
CA GLU A 34 -2.88 -2.19 -5.62
C GLU A 34 -2.63 -2.14 -4.11
N ILE A 35 -3.09 -1.07 -3.46
CA ILE A 35 -2.91 -0.89 -2.01
C ILE A 35 -4.27 -1.13 -1.34
N ILE A 36 -4.31 -2.06 -0.38
CA ILE A 36 -5.49 -2.38 0.41
C ILE A 36 -5.21 -2.02 1.87
N GLU A 37 -6.15 -1.33 2.51
CA GLU A 37 -6.09 -1.04 3.95
C GLU A 37 -6.98 -2.01 4.74
N ILE A 38 -6.47 -2.52 5.87
CA ILE A 38 -7.29 -3.37 6.77
C ILE A 38 -8.30 -2.56 7.58
N ALA A 39 -8.17 -1.22 7.58
CA ALA A 39 -9.09 -0.34 8.28
C ALA A 39 -10.47 -0.42 7.63
N GLY A 40 -11.46 -0.90 8.39
CA GLY A 40 -12.85 -1.05 7.92
C GLY A 40 -13.20 -2.45 7.40
N LEU A 41 -12.27 -3.42 7.44
CA LEU A 41 -12.65 -4.83 7.36
C LEU A 41 -13.40 -5.24 8.64
N PRO A 42 -14.45 -6.08 8.55
CA PRO A 42 -15.22 -6.54 9.70
C PRO A 42 -14.39 -7.36 10.70
#